data_AF-A0AAV9N6Q7-F1
#
_entry.id   AF-A0AAV9N6Q7-F1
#
_cell.length_a   1.000
_cell.length_b   1.000
_cell.length_c   1.000
_cell.angle_alpha   90.00
_cell.angle_beta   90.00
_cell.angle_gamma   90.00
#
_symmetry.space_group_name_H-M   'P 1'
#
loop_
_entity.id
_entity.type
_entity.pdbx_description
1 polymer ?
#
loop_
_entity_poly.entity_id
_entity_poly.type
_entity_poly.pdbx_seq_one_letter_code
_entity_poly.pdbx_strand_id
1 'polypeptide(L)'
;MKFQTFIAATTAAGYLSGMAVAQEVESIPSPPQRHSPIASLLPGAEALTLETWRSQLGLEEQPLQPAEHWIYLSGRETCNGTENVCTSFDDAMAKGYHVLRAQAHDKQKATPPVHFSYIDCDQEPILCHSWLLKPPAIMHIDVDATAEIPILLRPMRIAPSNKTAEDRYADTTPASARKVISPIVNGVRPPSDFHVWDGLMNPFTGHLGKLGLNVPWGWWSHHYGWVQLPISWHAFCMIILVVCRGMVWQLTPKQNQSAAEMVIKPGVLGFDGDSVLNGEAGEEEGDEDGDGQGGEVKKEDKKDQ
;
A
#
# COMPACT_ATOMS: atom_id res chain seq x y z
N MET A 1 57.41 45.07 -4.89
CA MET A 1 57.64 45.22 -6.34
C MET A 1 56.27 45.31 -7.01
N LYS A 2 55.93 46.49 -7.53
CA LYS A 2 54.70 46.80 -8.25
C LYS A 2 55.05 46.81 -9.73
N PHE A 3 54.31 46.09 -10.56
CA PHE A 3 54.36 46.26 -12.02
C PHE A 3 52.97 46.66 -12.50
N GLN A 4 52.84 47.94 -12.82
CA GLN A 4 51.79 48.47 -13.69
C GLN A 4 52.08 47.99 -15.12
N THR A 5 51.05 47.57 -15.85
CA THR A 5 51.10 47.54 -17.32
C THR A 5 49.81 48.14 -17.89
N PHE A 6 50.02 48.93 -18.93
CA PHE A 6 49.14 49.91 -19.54
C PHE A 6 47.94 49.34 -20.30
N ILE A 7 46.92 50.19 -20.35
CA ILE A 7 45.71 50.13 -21.17
C ILE A 7 46.08 50.29 -22.66
N ALA A 8 45.46 49.48 -23.51
CA ALA A 8 45.11 49.88 -24.88
C ALA A 8 43.67 49.44 -25.16
N ALA A 9 42.82 50.44 -25.41
CA ALA A 9 41.44 50.29 -25.79
C ALA A 9 41.33 49.95 -27.28
N THR A 10 40.51 48.97 -27.61
CA THR A 10 39.94 48.84 -28.96
C THR A 10 38.46 48.54 -28.82
N THR A 11 37.68 49.53 -29.19
CA THR A 11 36.25 49.52 -29.42
C THR A 11 35.90 48.57 -30.57
N ALA A 12 35.05 47.59 -30.29
CA ALA A 12 34.23 46.94 -31.31
C ALA A 12 32.84 46.71 -30.71
N ALA A 13 31.94 47.63 -31.05
CA ALA A 13 30.51 47.45 -30.91
C ALA A 13 30.07 46.35 -31.87
N GLY A 14 29.50 45.28 -31.33
CA GLY A 14 28.92 44.18 -32.08
C GLY A 14 27.81 43.57 -31.27
N TYR A 15 26.59 44.02 -31.55
CA TYR A 15 25.34 43.49 -31.01
C TYR A 15 25.26 41.97 -31.19
N LEU A 16 25.26 41.23 -30.09
CA LEU A 16 24.65 39.90 -30.02
C LEU A 16 23.74 39.89 -28.79
N SER A 17 22.48 40.20 -29.04
CA SER A 17 21.39 39.99 -28.11
C SER A 17 21.43 38.55 -27.60
N GLY A 18 21.43 38.42 -26.28
CA GLY A 18 21.21 37.15 -25.60
C GLY A 18 19.85 36.57 -25.99
N MET A 19 19.85 35.29 -26.32
CA MET A 19 18.68 34.44 -26.10
C MET A 19 18.90 33.77 -24.75
N ALA A 20 18.49 34.46 -23.69
CA ALA A 20 18.14 33.79 -22.44
C ALA A 20 16.90 32.96 -22.74
N VAL A 21 17.05 31.64 -22.77
CA VAL A 21 15.91 30.72 -22.73
C VAL A 21 15.35 30.82 -21.32
N ALA A 22 14.43 31.76 -21.11
CA ALA A 22 13.49 31.68 -20.01
C ALA A 22 12.62 30.45 -20.29
N GLN A 23 12.87 29.35 -19.57
CA GLN A 23 11.86 28.32 -19.41
C GLN A 23 10.73 28.96 -18.61
N GLU A 24 9.76 29.49 -19.33
CA GLU A 24 8.41 29.67 -18.85
C GLU A 24 7.91 28.27 -18.50
N VAL A 25 8.03 27.89 -17.22
CA VAL A 25 7.27 26.78 -16.66
C VAL A 25 5.83 27.25 -16.76
N GLU A 26 5.20 26.90 -17.89
CA GLU A 26 3.77 27.03 -18.09
C GLU A 26 3.13 26.40 -16.87
N SER A 27 2.61 27.25 -15.99
CA SER A 27 1.96 26.87 -14.76
C SER A 27 0.77 26.02 -15.16
N ILE A 28 0.95 24.70 -15.11
CA ILE A 28 -0.14 23.74 -15.23
C ILE A 28 -1.19 24.25 -14.25
N PRO A 29 -2.38 24.67 -14.73
CA PRO A 29 -3.42 25.13 -13.84
C PRO A 29 -3.69 23.96 -12.89
N SER A 30 -3.44 24.18 -11.59
CA SER A 30 -3.76 23.20 -10.57
C SER A 30 -5.21 22.75 -10.82
N PRO A 31 -5.49 21.44 -10.85
CA PRO A 31 -6.86 20.97 -11.05
C PRO A 31 -7.75 21.67 -10.02
N PRO A 32 -9.00 22.01 -10.38
CA PRO A 32 -9.91 22.69 -9.47
C PRO A 32 -9.96 21.88 -8.17
N GLN A 33 -9.45 22.47 -7.08
CA GLN A 33 -9.43 21.84 -5.77
C GLN A 33 -10.86 21.49 -5.41
N ARG A 34 -11.25 20.23 -5.59
CA ARG A 34 -12.51 19.75 -5.03
C ARG A 34 -12.25 19.78 -3.53
N HIS A 35 -12.85 20.74 -2.84
CA HIS A 35 -12.72 20.82 -1.39
C HIS A 35 -13.10 19.47 -0.80
N SER A 36 -12.12 18.82 -0.18
CA SER A 36 -12.35 17.58 0.51
C SER A 36 -13.30 17.83 1.67
N PRO A 37 -14.41 17.08 1.81
CA PRO A 37 -15.29 17.21 2.96
C PRO A 37 -14.52 16.97 4.27
N ILE A 38 -13.45 16.17 4.23
CA ILE A 38 -12.69 15.80 5.42
C ILE A 38 -11.97 16.98 6.09
N ALA A 39 -11.53 17.98 5.31
CA ALA A 39 -10.85 19.17 5.82
C ALA A 39 -11.74 19.95 6.80
N SER A 40 -13.05 19.98 6.51
CA SER A 40 -14.05 20.63 7.37
C SER A 40 -14.41 19.81 8.61
N LEU A 41 -14.24 18.48 8.53
CA LEU A 41 -14.58 17.53 9.60
C LEU A 41 -13.46 17.41 10.65
N LEU A 42 -12.20 17.67 10.28
CA LEU A 42 -11.06 17.62 11.20
C LEU A 42 -10.41 19.02 11.35
N PRO A 43 -11.05 19.95 12.07
CA PRO A 43 -10.53 21.30 12.23
C PRO A 43 -9.20 21.32 12.98
N GLY A 44 -8.14 21.80 12.32
CA GLY A 44 -6.79 21.88 12.89
C GLY A 44 -5.90 20.66 12.62
N ALA A 45 -6.38 19.67 11.85
CA ALA A 45 -5.50 18.65 11.26
C ALA A 45 -4.89 19.18 9.96
N GLU A 46 -3.62 18.88 9.72
CA GLU A 46 -2.91 19.32 8.51
C GLU A 46 -3.14 18.37 7.34
N ALA A 47 -3.30 18.92 6.14
CA ALA A 47 -3.36 18.13 4.92
C ALA A 47 -1.96 17.74 4.46
N LEU A 48 -1.71 16.44 4.35
CA LEU A 48 -0.48 15.89 3.79
C LEU A 48 -0.63 15.78 2.27
N THR A 49 0.27 16.46 1.56
CA THR A 49 0.37 16.39 0.09
C THR A 49 1.65 15.68 -0.30
N LEU A 50 1.77 15.24 -1.56
CA LEU A 50 2.99 14.59 -2.07
C LEU A 50 4.27 15.43 -1.86
N GLU A 51 4.14 16.75 -1.82
CA GLU A 51 5.26 17.68 -1.65
C GLU A 51 5.56 17.98 -0.18
N THR A 52 4.54 18.09 0.67
CA THR A 52 4.69 18.59 2.05
C THR A 52 4.76 17.50 3.11
N TRP A 53 4.41 16.25 2.79
CA TRP A 53 4.27 15.21 3.81
C TRP A 53 5.55 14.91 4.58
N ARG A 54 6.73 14.99 3.94
CA ARG A 54 8.00 14.71 4.63
C ARG A 54 8.35 15.79 5.63
N SER A 55 8.20 17.05 5.23
CA SER A 55 8.49 18.19 6.10
C SER A 55 7.49 18.29 7.24
N GLN A 56 6.20 18.05 7.01
CA GLN A 56 5.16 18.08 8.05
C GLN A 56 5.32 16.98 9.10
N LEU A 57 5.88 15.82 8.72
CA LEU A 57 6.19 14.75 9.66
C LEU A 57 7.54 14.94 10.38
N GLY A 58 8.25 16.06 10.15
CA GLY A 58 9.53 16.36 10.82
C GLY A 58 10.67 15.41 10.43
N LEU A 59 10.55 14.73 9.28
CA LEU A 59 11.48 13.65 8.88
C LEU A 59 12.70 14.15 8.11
N GLU A 60 12.69 15.42 7.72
CA GLU A 60 13.81 16.08 7.06
C GLU A 60 14.81 16.66 8.06
N GLU A 61 14.41 16.82 9.33
CA GLU A 61 15.25 17.37 10.38
C GLU A 61 16.23 16.32 10.92
N GLN A 62 17.50 16.74 11.10
CA GLN A 62 18.55 15.92 11.69
C GLN A 62 19.20 16.69 12.85
N PRO A 63 19.21 16.15 14.08
CA PRO A 63 18.64 14.84 14.48
C PRO A 63 17.11 14.82 14.40
N LEU A 64 16.52 13.63 14.21
CA LEU A 64 15.06 13.48 14.26
C LEU A 64 14.54 13.96 15.63
N GLN A 65 13.43 14.69 15.63
CA GLN A 65 12.77 15.08 16.86
C GLN A 65 11.77 13.99 17.27
N PRO A 66 11.71 13.60 18.56
CA PRO A 66 10.68 12.69 19.02
C PRO A 66 9.29 13.28 18.78
N ALA A 67 8.41 12.55 18.10
CA ALA A 67 7.08 13.01 17.73
C ALA A 67 6.13 11.83 17.48
N GLU A 68 4.86 11.99 17.84
CA GLU A 68 3.80 11.03 17.57
C GLU A 68 2.84 11.61 16.51
N HIS A 69 2.67 10.94 15.38
CA HIS A 69 1.78 11.39 14.31
C HIS A 69 0.62 10.43 14.10
N TRP A 70 -0.59 10.98 14.11
CA TRP A 70 -1.82 10.30 13.75
C TRP A 70 -2.29 10.81 12.40
N ILE A 71 -2.35 9.92 11.42
CA ILE A 71 -2.69 10.24 10.04
C ILE A 71 -3.97 9.51 9.67
N TYR A 72 -5.00 10.26 9.29
CA TYR A 72 -6.23 9.69 8.76
C TYR A 72 -6.22 9.69 7.23
N LEU A 73 -6.51 8.55 6.62
CA LEU A 73 -6.64 8.43 5.17
C LEU A 73 -8.11 8.37 4.81
N SER A 74 -8.57 9.41 4.12
CA SER A 74 -9.93 9.53 3.59
C SER A 74 -9.92 9.40 2.07
N GLY A 75 -11.09 9.15 1.49
CA GLY A 75 -11.29 9.08 0.05
C GLY A 75 -12.71 8.67 -0.28
N ARG A 76 -13.36 9.33 -1.23
CA ARG A 76 -14.73 9.06 -1.67
C ARG A 76 -14.74 8.07 -2.83
N GLU A 77 -13.97 8.35 -3.88
CA GLU A 77 -13.92 7.52 -5.09
C GLU A 77 -12.96 6.33 -4.90
N THR A 78 -11.85 6.55 -4.19
CA THR A 78 -10.80 5.56 -3.91
C THR A 78 -11.23 4.46 -2.92
N CYS A 79 -12.43 4.56 -2.33
CA CYS A 79 -13.05 3.64 -1.37
C CYS A 79 -13.73 2.43 -2.01
N ASN A 80 -13.07 1.76 -2.96
CA ASN A 80 -13.60 0.57 -3.65
C ASN A 80 -15.02 0.76 -4.24
N GLY A 81 -15.36 1.99 -4.67
CA GLY A 81 -16.64 2.32 -5.31
C GLY A 81 -17.86 2.41 -4.39
N THR A 82 -17.71 2.36 -3.06
CA THR A 82 -18.82 2.49 -2.10
C THR A 82 -18.74 3.80 -1.32
N GLU A 83 -19.22 4.89 -1.93
CA GLU A 83 -19.25 6.25 -1.36
C GLU A 83 -19.82 6.30 0.08
N ASN A 84 -20.83 5.48 0.38
CA ASN A 84 -21.50 5.41 1.69
C ASN A 84 -20.58 4.91 2.83
N VAL A 85 -19.56 4.12 2.50
CA VAL A 85 -18.66 3.53 3.50
C VAL A 85 -17.68 4.57 4.00
N CYS A 86 -16.95 5.21 3.09
CA CYS A 86 -15.96 6.19 3.49
C CYS A 86 -16.57 7.40 4.18
N THR A 87 -17.70 7.90 3.69
CA THR A 87 -18.46 8.96 4.38
C THR A 87 -18.88 8.56 5.80
N SER A 88 -19.30 7.31 6.02
CA SER A 88 -19.61 6.79 7.36
C SER A 88 -18.38 6.75 8.28
N PHE A 89 -17.21 6.42 7.74
CA PHE A 89 -15.95 6.42 8.48
C PHE A 89 -15.42 7.83 8.72
N ASP A 90 -15.55 8.75 7.78
CA ASP A 90 -15.21 10.17 7.92
C ASP A 90 -16.01 10.80 9.07
N ASP A 91 -17.33 10.56 9.10
CA ASP A 91 -18.22 11.03 10.17
C ASP A 91 -17.88 10.44 11.55
N ALA A 92 -17.51 9.16 11.58
CA ALA A 92 -17.09 8.48 12.80
C ALA A 92 -15.72 9.00 13.28
N MET A 93 -14.81 9.28 12.34
CA MET A 93 -13.50 9.84 12.62
C MET A 93 -13.61 11.28 13.12
N ALA A 94 -14.47 12.11 12.53
CA ALA A 94 -14.74 13.47 13.00
C ALA A 94 -15.16 13.50 14.48
N LYS A 95 -16.02 12.55 14.88
CA LYS A 95 -16.44 12.40 16.28
C LYS A 95 -15.31 11.90 17.17
N GLY A 96 -14.52 10.94 16.70
CA GLY A 96 -13.34 10.43 17.41
C GLY A 96 -12.21 11.45 17.53
N TYR A 97 -12.09 12.35 16.55
CA TYR A 97 -11.05 13.37 16.49
C TYR A 97 -11.13 14.34 17.66
N HIS A 98 -12.34 14.71 18.10
CA HIS A 98 -12.49 15.53 19.30
C HIS A 98 -11.90 14.87 20.55
N VAL A 99 -12.02 13.55 20.68
CA VAL A 99 -11.44 12.79 21.80
C VAL A 99 -9.92 12.73 21.68
N LEU A 100 -9.41 12.39 20.50
CA LEU A 100 -7.96 12.37 20.22
C LEU A 100 -7.31 13.73 20.47
N ARG A 101 -7.96 14.81 20.03
CA ARG A 101 -7.47 16.17 20.23
C ARG A 101 -7.50 16.57 21.70
N ALA A 102 -8.52 16.18 22.45
CA ALA A 102 -8.55 16.40 23.90
C ALA A 102 -7.41 15.65 24.61
N GLN A 103 -7.21 14.36 24.26
CA GLN A 103 -6.09 13.57 24.78
C GLN A 103 -4.74 14.17 24.41
N ALA A 104 -4.58 14.66 23.18
CA ALA A 104 -3.36 15.30 22.73
C ALA A 104 -3.13 16.65 23.40
N HIS A 105 -4.19 17.41 23.72
CA HIS A 105 -4.07 18.65 24.49
C HIS A 105 -3.62 18.38 25.93
N ASP A 106 -4.16 17.33 26.56
CA ASP A 106 -3.68 16.86 27.87
C ASP A 106 -2.22 16.37 27.79
N LYS A 107 -1.87 15.70 26.68
CA LYS A 107 -0.51 15.29 26.34
C LYS A 107 0.34 16.39 25.69
N GLN A 108 -0.13 17.63 25.56
CA GLN A 108 0.66 18.68 24.90
C GLN A 108 1.81 19.16 25.79
N LYS A 109 1.78 18.78 27.08
CA LYS A 109 2.90 18.83 28.01
C LYS A 109 3.72 17.53 28.06
N ALA A 110 3.23 16.45 27.47
CA ALA A 110 3.96 15.19 27.36
C ALA A 110 5.00 15.30 26.24
N THR A 111 6.15 14.69 26.48
CA THR A 111 7.20 14.48 25.49
C THR A 111 7.08 13.01 25.08
N PRO A 112 6.85 12.69 23.79
CA PRO A 112 6.88 13.55 22.59
C PRO A 112 5.55 14.29 22.27
N PRO A 113 5.59 15.38 21.48
CA PRO A 113 4.41 16.07 20.96
C PRO A 113 3.57 15.18 20.03
N VAL A 114 2.25 15.36 20.06
CA VAL A 114 1.29 14.60 19.25
C VAL A 114 0.72 15.49 18.14
N HIS A 115 0.84 15.05 16.89
CA HIS A 115 0.37 15.75 15.70
C HIS A 115 -0.76 14.97 15.00
N PHE A 116 -1.74 15.69 14.48
CA PHE A 116 -2.82 15.11 13.67
C PHE A 116 -2.77 15.66 12.26
N SER A 117 -2.86 14.75 11.30
CA SER A 117 -2.92 15.08 9.88
C SER A 117 -3.86 14.14 9.15
N TYR A 118 -4.19 14.49 7.92
CA TYR A 118 -4.98 13.65 7.05
C TYR A 118 -4.43 13.67 5.62
N ILE A 119 -4.71 12.58 4.89
CA ILE A 119 -4.48 12.49 3.46
C ILE A 119 -5.84 12.29 2.80
N ASP A 120 -6.17 13.14 1.86
CA ASP A 120 -7.29 12.89 0.95
C ASP A 120 -6.77 12.14 -0.28
N CYS A 121 -7.06 10.85 -0.36
CA CYS A 121 -6.62 10.01 -1.46
C CYS A 121 -7.27 10.33 -2.81
N ASP A 122 -8.37 11.10 -2.84
CA ASP A 122 -8.95 11.55 -4.10
C ASP A 122 -8.21 12.77 -4.66
N GLN A 123 -7.63 13.62 -3.80
CA GLN A 123 -6.76 14.73 -4.22
C GLN A 123 -5.31 14.31 -4.41
N GLU A 124 -4.83 13.39 -3.55
CA GLU A 124 -3.44 12.92 -3.49
C GLU A 124 -3.35 11.40 -3.74
N PRO A 125 -3.85 10.90 -4.90
CA PRO A 125 -3.90 9.46 -5.16
C PRO A 125 -2.51 8.84 -5.18
N ILE A 126 -1.53 9.54 -5.76
CA ILE A 126 -0.14 9.07 -5.85
C ILE A 126 0.44 8.83 -4.45
N LEU A 127 0.17 9.73 -3.49
CA LEU A 127 0.65 9.60 -2.12
C LEU A 127 0.03 8.37 -1.45
N CYS A 128 -1.29 8.20 -1.53
CA CYS A 128 -1.96 7.03 -0.93
C CYS A 128 -1.47 5.70 -1.52
N HIS A 129 -1.31 5.66 -2.85
CA HIS A 129 -0.77 4.50 -3.55
C HIS A 129 0.71 4.24 -3.20
N SER A 130 1.51 5.28 -2.99
CA SER A 130 2.92 5.14 -2.57
C SER A 130 3.06 4.49 -1.19
N TRP A 131 2.06 4.66 -0.32
CA TRP A 131 2.03 4.05 1.02
C TRP A 131 1.32 2.70 1.04
N LEU A 132 0.84 2.20 -0.11
CA LEU A 132 0.06 0.95 -0.20
C LEU A 132 -1.15 0.90 0.74
N LEU A 133 -1.70 2.06 1.08
CA LEU A 133 -2.88 2.15 1.93
C LEU A 133 -4.10 2.44 1.07
N LYS A 134 -5.22 1.87 1.48
CA LYS A 134 -6.52 2.14 0.89
C LYS A 134 -7.37 2.87 1.92
N PRO A 135 -8.03 3.98 1.55
CA PRO A 135 -8.99 4.60 2.43
C PRO A 135 -10.21 3.67 2.60
N PRO A 136 -10.88 3.70 3.76
CA PRO A 136 -10.54 4.43 4.97
C PRO A 136 -9.49 3.69 5.82
N ALA A 137 -8.47 4.40 6.29
CA ALA A 137 -7.40 3.85 7.15
C ALA A 137 -6.90 4.88 8.15
N ILE A 138 -6.38 4.41 9.28
CA ILE A 138 -5.63 5.23 10.25
C ILE A 138 -4.19 4.74 10.22
N MET A 139 -3.23 5.65 10.16
CA MET A 139 -1.81 5.35 10.29
C MET A 139 -1.27 6.06 11.53
N HIS A 140 -0.57 5.32 12.36
CA HIS A 140 0.17 5.85 13.49
C HIS A 140 1.67 5.77 13.21
N ILE A 141 2.37 6.88 13.39
CA ILE A 141 3.82 6.98 13.24
C ILE A 141 4.39 7.44 14.57
N ASP A 142 5.30 6.66 15.11
CA ASP A 142 6.06 7.00 16.31
C ASP A 142 7.51 7.26 15.90
N VAL A 143 8.00 8.47 16.19
CA VAL A 143 9.36 8.90 15.90
C VAL A 143 10.11 8.98 17.23
N ASP A 144 11.18 8.20 17.34
CA ASP A 144 12.07 8.19 18.51
C ASP A 144 13.52 8.09 18.04
N ALA A 145 14.26 9.20 18.12
CA ALA A 145 15.65 9.27 17.70
C ALA A 145 16.61 8.40 18.54
N THR A 146 16.18 7.94 19.72
CA THR A 146 16.99 7.11 20.62
C THR A 146 16.76 5.61 20.42
N ALA A 147 15.70 5.23 19.71
CA ALA A 147 15.37 3.84 19.44
C ALA A 147 16.28 3.23 18.37
N GLU A 148 16.42 1.91 18.40
CA GLU A 148 17.15 1.13 17.37
C GLU A 148 16.54 1.33 15.98
N ILE A 149 15.20 1.43 15.91
CA ILE A 149 14.45 1.79 14.72
C ILE A 149 13.83 3.17 14.99
N PRO A 150 14.31 4.25 14.35
CA PRO A 150 13.94 5.60 14.74
C PRO A 150 12.53 6.01 14.33
N ILE A 151 11.90 5.27 13.43
CA ILE A 151 10.56 5.55 12.91
C ILE A 151 9.77 4.24 12.86
N LEU A 152 8.70 4.14 13.64
CA LEU A 152 7.80 3.00 13.66
C LEU A 152 6.47 3.36 13.02
N LEU A 153 6.09 2.62 11.98
CA LEU A 153 4.82 2.79 11.27
C LEU A 153 3.83 1.70 11.60
N ARG A 154 2.60 2.08 11.90
CA ARG A 154 1.54 1.13 12.28
C ARG A 154 0.26 1.45 11.50
N PRO A 155 0.05 0.80 10.34
CA PRO A 155 -1.18 0.94 9.59
C PRO A 155 -2.33 0.18 10.23
N MET A 156 -3.43 0.88 10.48
CA MET A 156 -4.68 0.34 11.01
C MET A 156 -5.73 0.38 9.91
N ARG A 157 -6.00 -0.78 9.32
CA ARG A 157 -7.07 -0.93 8.33
C ARG A 157 -8.40 -1.01 9.06
N ILE A 158 -9.23 0.00 8.89
CA ILE A 158 -10.54 0.11 9.54
C ILE A 158 -11.69 -0.36 8.64
N ALA A 159 -11.48 -0.39 7.32
CA ALA A 159 -12.43 -1.03 6.41
C ALA A 159 -12.30 -2.56 6.37
N PRO A 160 -13.41 -3.28 6.15
CA PRO A 160 -13.42 -4.74 6.05
C PRO A 160 -12.59 -5.23 4.86
N SER A 161 -11.58 -6.06 5.10
CA SER A 161 -10.55 -6.42 4.12
C SER A 161 -10.92 -7.52 3.11
N ASN A 162 -12.17 -8.00 3.07
CA ASN A 162 -12.53 -9.21 2.31
C ASN A 162 -13.23 -8.92 0.98
N LYS A 163 -12.61 -9.40 -0.11
CA LYS A 163 -13.10 -9.33 -1.51
C LYS A 163 -14.36 -10.17 -1.80
N THR A 164 -14.70 -11.12 -0.94
CA THR A 164 -15.93 -11.95 -1.07
C THR A 164 -17.18 -11.28 -0.50
N ALA A 165 -17.07 -10.05 0.01
CA ALA A 165 -18.12 -9.39 0.76
C ALA A 165 -18.32 -7.95 0.28
N GLU A 166 -18.62 -7.76 -1.01
CA GLU A 166 -19.28 -6.53 -1.48
C GLU A 166 -20.51 -6.22 -0.61
N ASP A 167 -21.20 -7.27 -0.13
CA ASP A 167 -22.30 -7.18 0.83
C ASP A 167 -21.92 -6.53 2.19
N ARG A 168 -20.68 -6.70 2.69
CA ARG A 168 -20.25 -6.08 3.97
C ARG A 168 -19.97 -4.58 3.84
N TYR A 169 -19.65 -4.11 2.64
CA TYR A 169 -19.49 -2.68 2.39
C TYR A 169 -20.87 -2.00 2.31
N ALA A 170 -21.88 -2.64 1.70
CA ALA A 170 -23.23 -2.10 1.61
C ALA A 170 -23.88 -1.81 2.98
N ASP A 171 -23.60 -2.65 4.00
CA ASP A 171 -24.15 -2.51 5.35
C ASP A 171 -23.34 -1.58 6.27
N THR A 172 -22.29 -0.91 5.77
CA THR A 172 -21.51 -0.01 6.62
C THR A 172 -22.29 1.25 6.93
N THR A 173 -22.76 1.35 8.17
CA THR A 173 -23.43 2.54 8.72
C THR A 173 -22.47 3.35 9.60
N PRO A 174 -22.75 4.64 9.86
CA PRO A 174 -21.96 5.45 10.79
C PRO A 174 -21.86 4.86 12.21
N ALA A 175 -22.85 4.08 12.64
CA ALA A 175 -22.83 3.38 13.92
C ALA A 175 -21.82 2.22 13.92
N SER A 176 -21.75 1.45 12.81
CA SER A 176 -20.76 0.38 12.64
C SER A 176 -19.35 0.94 12.56
N ALA A 177 -19.13 1.98 11.73
CA ALA A 177 -17.85 2.66 11.62
C ALA A 177 -17.34 3.18 12.97
N ARG A 178 -18.24 3.74 13.79
CA ARG A 178 -17.90 4.19 15.15
C ARG A 178 -17.48 3.05 16.07
N LYS A 179 -18.09 1.87 15.98
CA LYS A 179 -17.67 0.71 16.79
C LYS A 179 -16.24 0.26 16.46
N VAL A 180 -15.77 0.50 15.24
CA VAL A 180 -14.39 0.19 14.81
C VAL A 180 -13.41 1.28 15.25
N ILE A 181 -13.75 2.56 15.04
CA ILE A 181 -12.86 3.69 15.36
C ILE A 181 -12.78 3.95 16.87
N SER A 182 -13.90 3.88 17.60
CA SER A 182 -14.01 4.26 19.01
C SER A 182 -12.96 3.58 19.92
N PRO A 183 -12.71 2.25 19.83
CA PRO A 183 -11.69 1.61 20.65
C PRO A 183 -10.27 2.14 20.38
N ILE A 184 -9.97 2.51 19.13
CA ILE A 184 -8.65 3.03 18.73
C ILE A 184 -8.47 4.45 19.30
N VAL A 185 -9.44 5.34 19.05
CA VAL A 185 -9.36 6.75 19.45
C VAL A 185 -9.47 6.95 20.97
N ASN A 186 -10.19 6.08 21.66
CA ASN A 186 -10.31 6.14 23.12
C ASN A 186 -9.13 5.47 23.85
N GLY A 187 -8.17 4.88 23.11
CA GLY A 187 -7.03 4.18 23.69
C GLY A 187 -7.35 2.80 24.30
N VAL A 188 -8.56 2.27 24.08
CA VAL A 188 -8.93 0.90 24.48
C VAL A 188 -8.12 -0.13 23.69
N ARG A 189 -7.83 0.17 22.43
CA ARG A 189 -6.84 -0.53 21.61
C ARG A 189 -5.67 0.42 21.31
N PRO A 190 -4.58 0.35 22.08
CA PRO A 190 -3.42 1.20 21.82
C PRO A 190 -2.77 0.88 20.47
N PRO A 191 -2.06 1.85 19.85
CA PRO A 191 -1.29 1.60 18.64
C PRO A 191 -0.30 0.43 18.77
N SER A 192 0.17 0.16 19.99
CA SER A 192 1.07 -0.96 20.29
C SER A 192 0.55 -2.33 19.84
N ASP A 193 -0.78 -2.51 19.80
CA ASP A 193 -1.44 -3.77 19.44
C ASP A 193 -1.40 -4.04 17.93
N PHE A 194 -1.11 -3.02 17.12
CA PHE A 194 -1.04 -3.13 15.67
C PHE A 194 0.39 -3.47 15.23
N HIS A 195 0.47 -4.33 14.22
CA HIS A 195 1.72 -4.79 13.64
C HIS A 195 2.52 -3.62 13.06
N VAL A 196 3.80 -3.53 13.42
CA VAL A 196 4.73 -2.55 12.85
C VAL A 196 5.00 -2.92 11.40
N TRP A 197 4.73 -2.01 10.48
CA TRP A 197 5.01 -2.24 9.09
C TRP A 197 6.50 -2.07 8.81
N ASP A 198 7.22 -3.17 8.68
CA ASP A 198 8.65 -3.16 8.32
C ASP A 198 8.89 -3.97 7.03
N GLY A 199 8.32 -3.47 5.93
CA GLY A 199 8.41 -4.11 4.62
C GLY A 199 9.35 -3.37 3.65
N LEU A 200 9.67 -4.02 2.53
CA LEU A 200 10.42 -3.41 1.42
C LEU A 200 9.80 -2.08 0.94
N MET A 201 8.47 -1.99 1.02
CA MET A 201 7.67 -0.82 0.63
C MET A 201 7.31 0.11 1.79
N ASN A 202 7.92 -0.05 2.98
CA ASN A 202 7.77 0.97 4.01
C ASN A 202 8.31 2.32 3.48
N PRO A 203 7.54 3.43 3.64
CA PRO A 203 7.91 4.70 3.05
C PRO A 203 9.21 5.34 3.57
N PHE A 204 9.65 4.91 4.76
CA PHE A 204 10.76 5.49 5.52
C PHE A 204 11.93 4.51 5.67
N THR A 205 11.67 3.32 6.23
CA THR A 205 12.70 2.34 6.56
C THR A 205 12.96 1.37 5.41
N GLY A 206 11.98 1.22 4.51
CA GLY A 206 12.02 0.29 3.39
C GLY A 206 13.09 0.68 2.35
N HIS A 207 13.60 -0.33 1.64
CA HIS A 207 14.64 -0.13 0.62
C HIS A 207 14.14 0.78 -0.52
N LEU A 208 12.87 0.66 -0.89
CA LEU A 208 12.26 1.52 -1.91
C LEU A 208 12.05 2.96 -1.42
N GLY A 209 11.76 3.15 -0.13
CA GLY A 209 11.66 4.48 0.47
C GLY A 209 12.99 5.21 0.51
N LYS A 210 14.06 4.51 0.91
CA LYS A 210 15.42 5.06 0.90
C LYS A 210 15.89 5.49 -0.49
N LEU A 211 15.48 4.76 -1.53
CA LEU A 211 15.80 5.09 -2.92
C LEU A 211 14.85 6.14 -3.54
N GLY A 212 13.84 6.61 -2.81
CA GLY A 212 12.82 7.52 -3.34
C GLY A 212 11.89 6.90 -4.39
N LEU A 213 11.93 5.58 -4.55
CA LEU A 213 11.17 4.84 -5.57
C LEU A 213 9.69 4.68 -5.22
N ASN A 214 9.27 5.06 -4.01
CA ASN A 214 7.87 5.00 -3.62
C ASN A 214 6.98 5.94 -4.42
N VAL A 215 7.47 7.12 -4.81
CA VAL A 215 6.67 8.07 -5.61
C VAL A 215 6.49 7.55 -7.04
N PRO A 216 7.55 7.12 -7.75
CA PRO A 216 7.40 6.40 -9.02
C PRO A 216 6.49 5.17 -8.91
N TRP A 217 6.61 4.40 -7.82
CA TRP A 217 5.74 3.26 -7.56
C TRP A 217 4.28 3.67 -7.32
N GLY A 218 4.04 4.74 -6.58
CA GLY A 218 2.72 5.31 -6.34
C GLY A 218 2.08 5.78 -7.64
N TRP A 219 2.84 6.48 -8.48
CA TRP A 219 2.41 6.91 -9.81
C TRP A 219 2.10 5.70 -10.70
N TRP A 220 3.01 4.73 -10.75
CA TRP A 220 2.82 3.51 -11.52
C TRP A 220 1.62 2.70 -11.02
N SER A 221 1.46 2.54 -9.71
CA SER A 221 0.37 1.77 -9.12
C SER A 221 -0.97 2.49 -9.17
N HIS A 222 -0.99 3.82 -9.22
CA HIS A 222 -2.20 4.57 -9.49
C HIS A 222 -2.62 4.44 -10.97
N HIS A 223 -1.67 4.56 -11.91
CA HIS A 223 -1.97 4.60 -13.35
C HIS A 223 -2.10 3.20 -13.98
N TYR A 224 -1.31 2.24 -13.49
CA TYR A 224 -1.22 0.86 -14.00
C TYR A 224 -1.60 -0.20 -12.95
N GLY A 225 -1.77 0.18 -11.68
CA GLY A 225 -1.91 -0.77 -10.57
C GLY A 225 -3.34 -1.04 -10.09
N TRP A 226 -3.64 -2.34 -10.06
CA TRP A 226 -4.46 -3.08 -9.10
C TRP A 226 -5.98 -2.86 -8.99
N VAL A 227 -6.59 -1.88 -9.66
CA VAL A 227 -8.07 -1.73 -9.69
C VAL A 227 -8.70 -1.91 -11.08
N GLN A 228 -7.98 -1.78 -12.20
CA GLN A 228 -8.60 -1.88 -13.54
C GLN A 228 -7.99 -2.86 -14.52
N LEU A 229 -6.87 -3.48 -14.21
CA LEU A 229 -6.42 -4.63 -14.98
C LEU A 229 -6.86 -5.89 -14.23
N PRO A 230 -7.95 -6.56 -14.65
CA PRO A 230 -8.16 -7.95 -14.30
C PRO A 230 -7.13 -8.76 -15.06
N ILE A 231 -5.84 -8.60 -14.73
CA ILE A 231 -4.93 -9.71 -14.83
C ILE A 231 -5.45 -10.64 -13.75
N SER A 232 -6.47 -11.42 -14.13
CA SER A 232 -6.94 -12.53 -13.34
C SER A 232 -5.70 -13.32 -12.93
N TRP A 233 -5.72 -13.92 -11.74
CA TRP A 233 -4.63 -14.79 -11.30
C TRP A 233 -4.14 -15.73 -12.43
N HIS A 234 -5.07 -16.18 -13.27
CA HIS A 234 -4.85 -16.92 -14.51
C HIS A 234 -3.97 -16.19 -15.54
N ALA A 235 -4.24 -14.92 -15.88
CA ALA A 235 -3.43 -14.16 -16.82
C ALA A 235 -1.99 -13.95 -16.32
N PHE A 236 -1.80 -13.76 -15.01
CA PHE A 236 -0.47 -13.70 -14.41
C PHE A 236 0.26 -15.06 -14.51
N CYS A 237 -0.42 -16.15 -14.17
CA CYS A 237 0.11 -17.51 -14.35
C CYS A 237 0.47 -17.80 -15.82
N MET A 238 -0.36 -17.36 -16.77
CA MET A 238 -0.11 -17.56 -18.20
C MET A 238 1.14 -16.81 -18.67
N ILE A 239 1.35 -15.57 -18.23
CA ILE A 239 2.57 -14.81 -18.56
C ILE A 239 3.81 -15.52 -18.01
N ILE A 240 3.78 -15.98 -16.76
CA ILE A 240 4.89 -16.73 -16.16
C ILE A 240 5.16 -18.01 -16.96
N LEU A 241 4.12 -18.77 -17.31
CA LEU A 241 4.27 -20.01 -18.09
C LEU A 241 4.87 -19.75 -19.48
N VAL A 242 4.49 -18.67 -20.15
CA VAL A 242 5.05 -18.28 -21.46
C VAL A 242 6.53 -17.91 -21.34
N VAL A 243 6.91 -17.13 -20.33
CA VAL A 243 8.31 -16.76 -20.08
C VAL A 243 9.15 -17.99 -19.73
N CYS A 244 8.66 -18.86 -18.84
CA CYS A 244 9.32 -20.11 -18.48
C CYS A 244 9.50 -21.03 -19.71
N ARG A 245 8.47 -21.19 -20.55
CA ARG A 245 8.58 -21.97 -21.79
C ARG A 245 9.57 -21.34 -22.77
N GLY A 246 9.59 -20.01 -22.89
CA GLY A 246 10.57 -19.29 -23.71
C GLY A 246 12.00 -19.55 -23.26
N MET A 247 12.27 -19.53 -21.95
CA MET A 247 13.58 -19.86 -21.39
C MET A 247 13.97 -21.32 -21.65
N VAL A 248 13.05 -22.28 -21.45
CA VAL A 248 13.31 -23.70 -21.75
C VAL A 248 13.60 -23.92 -23.23
N TRP A 249 12.91 -23.22 -24.13
CA TRP A 249 13.16 -23.26 -25.57
C TRP A 249 14.54 -22.72 -25.96
N GLN A 250 15.06 -21.72 -25.24
CA GLN A 250 16.41 -21.23 -25.49
C GLN A 250 17.50 -22.12 -24.90
N LEU A 251 17.19 -22.83 -23.81
CA LEU A 251 18.13 -23.70 -23.10
C LEU A 251 18.15 -25.14 -23.60
N THR A 252 17.14 -25.58 -24.35
CA THR A 252 17.17 -26.92 -24.96
C THR A 252 18.18 -26.90 -26.11
N PRO A 253 19.28 -27.68 -26.04
CA PRO A 253 20.18 -27.79 -27.16
C PRO A 253 19.38 -28.32 -28.34
N LYS A 254 19.48 -27.64 -29.50
CA LYS A 254 18.95 -28.17 -30.76
C LYS A 254 19.60 -29.54 -30.97
N GLN A 255 18.88 -30.60 -30.62
CA GLN A 255 19.28 -31.96 -30.94
C GLN A 255 19.17 -32.03 -32.46
N ASN A 256 20.29 -31.77 -33.13
CA ASN A 256 20.41 -31.93 -34.57
C ASN A 256 19.92 -33.34 -34.86
N GLN A 257 18.72 -33.42 -35.45
CA GLN A 257 18.18 -34.67 -35.95
C GLN A 257 19.11 -35.11 -37.07
N SER A 258 20.12 -35.89 -36.73
CA SER A 258 20.74 -36.81 -37.67
C SER A 258 19.69 -37.88 -37.96
N ALA A 259 18.77 -37.54 -38.86
CA ALA A 259 17.75 -38.41 -39.42
C ALA A 259 18.37 -39.44 -40.37
N ALA A 260 19.45 -40.09 -39.96
CA ALA A 260 20.22 -40.97 -40.82
C ALA A 260 20.80 -42.20 -40.12
N GLU A 261 20.19 -42.73 -39.05
CA GLU A 261 20.51 -44.12 -38.65
C GLU A 261 19.49 -44.73 -37.69
N MET A 262 18.29 -45.04 -38.18
CA MET A 262 17.57 -46.19 -37.64
C MET A 262 16.84 -46.88 -38.79
N VAL A 263 17.64 -47.58 -39.60
CA VAL A 263 17.17 -48.58 -40.54
C VAL A 263 16.51 -49.68 -39.71
N ILE A 264 15.19 -49.65 -39.65
CA ILE A 264 14.36 -50.74 -39.13
C ILE A 264 14.62 -51.95 -40.02
N LYS A 265 15.22 -53.00 -39.45
CA LYS A 265 15.33 -54.31 -40.10
C LYS A 265 13.92 -54.91 -40.21
N PRO A 266 13.43 -55.22 -41.41
CA PRO A 266 12.16 -55.91 -41.56
C PRO A 266 12.34 -57.40 -41.22
N GLY A 267 11.48 -57.90 -40.34
CA GLY A 267 11.29 -59.34 -40.13
C GLY A 267 11.61 -59.77 -38.71
N VAL A 268 10.58 -59.93 -37.88
CA VAL A 268 10.06 -61.23 -37.46
C VAL A 268 8.62 -60.98 -36.98
N LEU A 269 7.66 -61.43 -37.79
CA LEU A 269 6.29 -61.69 -37.38
C LEU A 269 6.33 -62.89 -36.44
N GLY A 270 6.02 -62.68 -35.16
CA GLY A 270 5.73 -63.73 -34.18
C GLY A 270 4.37 -63.44 -33.57
N PHE A 271 3.36 -64.05 -34.17
CA PHE A 271 1.97 -64.07 -33.73
C PHE A 271 1.82 -65.28 -32.81
N ASP A 272 1.43 -65.05 -31.56
CA ASP A 272 0.76 -65.99 -30.64
C ASP A 272 0.25 -65.08 -29.50
N GLY A 273 -1.03 -64.95 -29.17
CA GLY A 273 -2.10 -65.94 -29.23
C GLY A 273 -2.48 -66.26 -27.78
N ASP A 274 -3.57 -65.63 -27.33
CA ASP A 274 -4.34 -65.90 -26.09
C ASP A 274 -3.58 -65.58 -24.76
N SER A 275 -4.20 -65.14 -23.65
CA SER A 275 -5.48 -65.53 -23.08
C SER A 275 -5.87 -64.60 -21.91
N VAL A 276 -7.18 -64.52 -21.65
CA VAL A 276 -7.82 -64.53 -20.30
C VAL A 276 -7.92 -63.22 -19.49
N LEU A 277 -9.13 -62.65 -19.58
CA LEU A 277 -10.07 -62.28 -18.49
C LEU A 277 -9.53 -62.23 -17.04
N ASN A 278 -9.67 -61.06 -16.41
CA ASN A 278 -10.19 -60.75 -15.07
C ASN A 278 -9.82 -59.28 -14.79
N GLY A 279 -10.70 -58.32 -14.49
CA GLY A 279 -11.91 -58.41 -13.68
C GLY A 279 -11.55 -58.16 -12.22
N GLU A 280 -11.36 -56.89 -11.81
CA GLU A 280 -11.70 -56.45 -10.45
C GLU A 280 -11.71 -54.91 -10.36
N ALA A 281 -12.85 -54.42 -9.88
CA ALA A 281 -13.10 -53.04 -9.52
C ALA A 281 -12.59 -52.82 -8.08
N GLY A 282 -11.75 -51.82 -7.88
CA GLY A 282 -11.38 -51.32 -6.55
C GLY A 282 -12.22 -50.09 -6.22
N GLU A 283 -13.26 -50.29 -5.41
CA GLU A 283 -13.87 -49.25 -4.58
C GLU A 283 -12.92 -49.00 -3.40
N GLU A 284 -12.40 -47.77 -3.27
CA GLU A 284 -11.80 -47.28 -2.02
C GLU A 284 -12.85 -46.41 -1.32
N GLU A 285 -13.54 -47.00 -0.35
CA GLU A 285 -14.22 -46.29 0.74
C GLU A 285 -13.16 -45.72 1.69
N GLY A 286 -13.14 -44.40 1.83
CA GLY A 286 -12.35 -43.70 2.83
C GLY A 286 -13.24 -43.33 4.02
N ASP A 287 -13.03 -44.01 5.14
CA ASP A 287 -13.64 -43.76 6.44
C ASP A 287 -13.30 -42.35 6.97
N GLU A 288 -14.32 -41.51 7.19
CA GLU A 288 -14.24 -40.29 8.00
C GLU A 288 -14.91 -40.52 9.35
N ASP A 289 -14.12 -40.95 10.35
CA ASP A 289 -14.48 -40.89 11.76
C ASP A 289 -13.69 -39.76 12.44
N GLY A 290 -14.41 -38.71 12.83
CA GLY A 290 -13.84 -37.51 13.46
C GLY A 290 -14.79 -36.91 14.50
N ASP A 291 -15.19 -37.72 15.47
CA ASP A 291 -15.90 -37.27 16.68
C ASP A 291 -14.96 -36.44 17.57
N GLY A 292 -15.37 -35.21 17.91
CA GLY A 292 -14.49 -34.28 18.63
C GLY A 292 -15.20 -33.10 19.32
N GLN A 293 -15.81 -33.39 20.47
CA GLN A 293 -16.00 -32.50 21.62
C GLN A 293 -17.02 -31.34 21.53
N GLY A 294 -18.20 -31.61 22.09
CA GLY A 294 -19.08 -30.60 22.67
C GLY A 294 -18.47 -29.99 23.93
N GLY A 295 -18.27 -28.67 23.91
CA GLY A 295 -17.93 -27.85 25.06
C GLY A 295 -19.18 -27.28 25.72
N GLU A 296 -19.48 -27.81 26.90
CA GLU A 296 -20.50 -27.36 27.86
C GLU A 296 -20.17 -25.94 28.37
N VAL A 297 -20.97 -24.94 28.00
CA VAL A 297 -20.87 -23.58 28.58
C VAL A 297 -21.76 -23.51 29.82
N LYS A 298 -21.10 -23.58 30.96
CA LYS A 298 -21.62 -23.38 32.30
C LYS A 298 -22.12 -21.94 32.46
N LYS A 299 -23.41 -21.79 32.78
CA LYS A 299 -23.97 -20.54 33.33
C LYS A 299 -23.34 -20.27 34.68
N GLU A 300 -22.80 -19.07 34.87
CA GLU A 300 -22.50 -18.53 36.19
C GLU A 300 -23.28 -17.24 36.41
N ASP A 301 -24.07 -17.29 37.48
CA ASP A 301 -24.83 -16.21 38.08
C ASP A 301 -23.95 -15.01 38.44
N LYS A 302 -24.46 -13.78 38.26
CA LYS A 302 -24.10 -12.69 39.17
C LYS A 302 -25.26 -11.75 39.47
N LYS A 303 -25.85 -12.10 40.60
CA LYS A 303 -26.55 -11.36 41.64
C LYS A 303 -26.10 -9.90 41.88
N ASP A 304 -27.12 -9.05 42.08
CA ASP A 304 -27.26 -7.86 42.94
C ASP A 304 -26.03 -6.99 43.28
N GLN A 305 -26.03 -5.74 42.80
CA GLN A 305 -26.10 -4.51 43.62
C GLN A 305 -26.22 -3.26 42.73
#